data_AF-A0A8S3GFV2-F1
#
_entry.id   AF-A0A8S3GFV2-F1
#
_cell.length_a   1.000
_cell.length_b   1.000
_cell.length_c   1.000
_cell.angle_alpha   90.00
_cell.angle_beta   90.00
_cell.angle_gamma   90.00
#
_symmetry.space_group_name_H-M   'P 1'
#
loop_
_entity.id
_entity.type
_entity.pdbx_description
1 polymer ?
#
loop_
_entity_poly.entity_id
_entity_poly.type
_entity_poly.pdbx_seq_one_letter_code
_entity_poly.pdbx_strand_id
1 'polypeptide(L)'
;ISLKKVKYFVLDEADRMLDTGFEPDIRKLEDLGLPPKDDRCTSMFSATFPTEVQQLAKHFLRKDYVFLAVGTPGGANEDITQCIEEIPQGQKKDRLFQLLEQNLSGKTKNKFMIKLNLFTFRI
;
A
#
# COMPACT_ATOMS: atom_id res chain seq x y z
N ILE A 1 26.41 -9.71 3.36
CA ILE A 1 25.28 -10.50 2.79
C ILE A 1 25.28 -10.27 1.28
N SER A 2 24.96 -11.27 0.44
CA SER A 2 24.97 -11.14 -1.02
C SER A 2 23.70 -11.73 -1.64
N LEU A 3 23.18 -11.07 -2.69
CA LEU A 3 21.96 -11.44 -3.40
C LEU A 3 22.21 -12.13 -4.76
N LYS A 4 23.47 -12.44 -5.10
CA LYS A 4 23.90 -12.96 -6.42
C LYS A 4 23.23 -14.25 -6.90
N LYS A 5 22.56 -14.99 -6.01
CA LYS A 5 21.87 -16.26 -6.33
C LYS A 5 20.34 -16.14 -6.30
N VAL A 6 19.80 -14.94 -6.15
CA VAL A 6 18.36 -14.70 -6.13
C VAL A 6 17.78 -14.97 -7.52
N LYS A 7 16.91 -15.98 -7.62
CA LYS A 7 16.19 -16.30 -8.85
C LYS A 7 14.80 -15.68 -8.93
N TYR A 8 14.24 -15.32 -7.76
CA TYR A 8 12.90 -14.78 -7.62
C TYR A 8 12.95 -13.53 -6.75
N PHE A 9 12.46 -12.43 -7.29
CA PHE A 9 12.39 -11.15 -6.59
C PHE A 9 10.94 -10.67 -6.59
N VAL A 10 10.37 -10.44 -5.40
CA VAL A 10 8.96 -10.04 -5.25
C VAL A 10 8.91 -8.72 -4.52
N LEU A 11 8.19 -7.77 -5.11
CA LEU A 11 7.83 -6.49 -4.52
C LEU A 11 6.32 -6.52 -4.24
N ASP A 12 5.93 -6.47 -2.97
CA ASP A 12 4.53 -6.44 -2.55
C ASP A 12 4.19 -5.06 -1.97
N GLU A 13 2.94 -4.61 -2.09
CA GLU A 13 2.49 -3.25 -1.75
C GLU A 13 3.46 -2.16 -2.27
N ALA A 14 3.85 -2.23 -3.55
CA ALA A 14 4.90 -1.38 -4.11
C ALA A 14 4.60 0.12 -4.02
N ASP A 15 3.33 0.51 -4.14
CA ASP A 15 2.89 1.89 -3.90
C ASP A 15 3.18 2.37 -2.47
N ARG A 16 2.88 1.55 -1.46
CA ARG A 16 3.18 1.89 -0.06
C ARG A 16 4.66 1.92 0.25
N MET A 17 5.46 1.08 -0.40
CA MET A 17 6.92 1.16 -0.28
C MET A 17 7.43 2.53 -0.76
N LEU A 18 6.85 3.08 -1.83
CA LEU A 18 7.21 4.41 -2.30
C LEU A 18 6.68 5.51 -1.37
N ASP A 19 5.44 5.40 -0.88
CA ASP A 19 4.84 6.35 0.09
C ASP A 19 5.65 6.47 1.39
N THR A 20 6.27 5.37 1.83
CA THR A 20 7.11 5.33 3.04
C THR A 20 8.55 5.77 2.79
N GLY A 21 8.90 6.12 1.55
CA GLY A 21 10.25 6.53 1.16
C GLY A 21 11.25 5.37 1.08
N PHE A 22 10.76 4.14 0.91
CA PHE A 22 11.58 2.92 0.87
C PHE A 22 12.31 2.70 -0.45
N GLU A 23 12.08 3.55 -1.46
CA GLU A 23 12.69 3.45 -2.79
C GLU A 23 14.23 3.34 -2.77
N PRO A 24 14.98 4.17 -2.01
CA PRO A 24 16.43 4.08 -1.98
C PRO A 24 16.91 2.72 -1.48
N ASP A 25 16.19 2.11 -0.53
CA ASP A 25 16.53 0.81 0.02
C ASP A 25 16.24 -0.34 -0.95
N ILE A 26 15.17 -0.23 -1.75
CA ILE A 26 14.92 -1.16 -2.86
C ILE A 26 16.06 -1.11 -3.87
N ARG A 27 16.56 0.09 -4.22
CA ARG A 27 17.66 0.27 -5.17
C ARG A 27 18.99 -0.29 -4.65
N LYS A 28 19.27 -0.17 -3.35
CA LYS A 28 20.45 -0.79 -2.71
C LYS A 28 20.51 -2.31 -2.88
N LEU A 29 19.40 -2.99 -3.15
CA LEU A 29 19.41 -4.43 -3.41
C LEU A 29 20.25 -4.77 -4.65
N GLU A 30 20.29 -3.89 -5.64
CA GLU A 30 21.16 -4.03 -6.82
C GLU A 30 22.64 -3.99 -6.43
N ASP A 31 23.02 -3.08 -5.52
CA ASP A 31 24.38 -2.97 -4.97
C ASP A 31 24.80 -4.22 -4.19
N LEU A 32 23.84 -4.91 -3.56
CA LEU A 32 24.07 -6.19 -2.88
C LEU A 32 24.21 -7.39 -3.84
N GLY A 33 24.13 -7.13 -5.15
CA GLY A 33 24.33 -8.10 -6.22
C GLY A 33 23.06 -8.81 -6.65
N LEU A 34 21.90 -8.15 -6.61
CA LEU A 34 20.68 -8.67 -7.23
C LEU A 34 20.95 -8.93 -8.73
N PRO A 35 20.74 -10.16 -9.26
CA PRO A 35 21.02 -10.48 -10.66
C PRO A 35 20.22 -9.59 -11.60
N PRO A 36 20.67 -9.32 -12.84
CA PRO A 36 19.91 -8.54 -13.82
C PRO A 36 18.48 -9.04 -14.00
N LYS A 37 17.56 -8.15 -14.38
CA LYS A 37 16.14 -8.50 -14.53
C LYS A 37 15.86 -9.59 -15.56
N ASP A 38 16.77 -9.82 -16.49
CA ASP A 38 16.67 -10.90 -17.49
C ASP A 38 17.11 -12.27 -16.94
N ASP A 39 17.91 -12.28 -15.87
CA ASP A 39 18.44 -13.50 -15.22
C ASP A 39 17.63 -13.93 -13.98
N ARG A 40 16.57 -13.18 -13.64
CA ARG A 40 15.68 -13.45 -12.51
C ARG A 40 14.21 -13.31 -12.92
N CYS A 41 13.33 -13.97 -12.19
CA CYS A 41 11.90 -13.71 -12.26
C CYS A 41 11.53 -12.63 -11.24
N THR A 42 11.01 -11.50 -11.71
CA THR A 42 10.50 -10.43 -10.85
C THR A 42 8.97 -10.38 -10.90
N SER A 43 8.31 -10.31 -9.74
CA SER A 43 6.88 -10.03 -9.62
C SER A 43 6.66 -8.78 -8.79
N MET A 44 5.71 -7.93 -9.20
CA MET A 44 5.37 -6.70 -8.49
C MET A 44 3.85 -6.64 -8.27
N PHE A 45 3.44 -6.41 -7.03
CA PHE A 45 2.05 -6.26 -6.62
C PHE A 45 1.85 -4.86 -6.04
N SER A 46 0.78 -4.19 -6.46
CA SER A 46 0.46 -2.83 -6.05
C SER A 46 -1.03 -2.60 -6.15
N ALA A 47 -1.62 -1.89 -5.18
CA ALA A 47 -3.05 -1.57 -5.21
C ALA A 47 -3.33 -0.40 -6.18
N THR A 48 -2.40 0.54 -6.26
CA THR A 48 -2.43 1.71 -7.16
C THR A 48 -1.33 1.60 -8.22
N PHE A 49 -1.43 2.39 -9.30
CA PHE A 49 -0.43 2.38 -10.37
C PHE A 49 -0.03 3.80 -10.86
N PRO A 50 0.41 4.69 -9.94
CA PRO A 50 0.88 6.03 -10.29
C PRO A 50 2.21 5.98 -11.07
N THR A 51 2.64 7.14 -11.58
CA THR A 51 3.83 7.26 -12.44
C THR A 51 5.09 6.68 -11.79
N GLU A 52 5.24 6.84 -10.49
CA GLU A 52 6.38 6.39 -9.70
C GLU A 52 6.43 4.85 -9.65
N VAL A 53 5.28 4.19 -9.44
CA VAL A 53 5.16 2.72 -9.50
C VAL A 53 5.43 2.22 -10.92
N GLN A 54 4.99 2.95 -11.95
CA GLN A 54 5.31 2.62 -13.35
C GLN A 54 6.81 2.71 -13.64
N GLN A 55 7.49 3.71 -13.08
CA GLN A 55 8.95 3.83 -13.19
C GLN A 55 9.66 2.68 -12.47
N LEU A 56 9.18 2.30 -11.28
CA LEU A 56 9.70 1.15 -10.54
C LEU A 56 9.52 -0.16 -11.33
N ALA A 57 8.34 -0.35 -11.94
CA ALA A 57 8.05 -1.48 -12.82
C ALA A 57 9.06 -1.56 -13.98
N LYS A 58 9.27 -0.44 -14.69
CA LYS A 58 10.22 -0.36 -15.82
C LYS A 58 11.66 -0.69 -15.40
N HIS A 59 12.03 -0.31 -14.17
CA HIS A 59 13.35 -0.59 -13.62
C HIS A 59 13.53 -2.09 -13.31
N PHE A 60 12.63 -2.66 -12.52
CA PHE A 60 12.82 -4.01 -11.94
C PHE A 60 12.23 -5.17 -12.76
N LEU A 61 11.27 -4.92 -13.65
CA LEU A 61 10.65 -5.93 -14.51
C LEU A 61 11.33 -6.00 -15.89
N ARG A 62 11.27 -7.20 -16.50
CA ARG A 62 11.71 -7.41 -17.88
C ARG A 62 10.87 -6.60 -18.86
N LYS A 63 11.40 -6.37 -20.07
CA LYS A 63 10.72 -5.57 -21.09
C LYS A 63 9.37 -6.16 -21.53
N ASP A 64 9.24 -7.47 -21.45
CA ASP A 64 8.09 -8.28 -21.87
C ASP A 64 7.19 -8.70 -20.68
N TYR A 65 7.19 -7.93 -19.59
CA TYR A 65 6.35 -8.25 -18.43
C TYR A 65 4.85 -8.23 -18.78
N VAL A 66 4.10 -9.12 -18.14
CA VAL A 66 2.64 -9.15 -18.24
C VAL A 66 2.07 -8.20 -17.19
N PHE A 67 1.27 -7.23 -17.64
CA PHE A 67 0.49 -6.37 -16.76
C PHE A 67 -0.88 -6.98 -16.54
N LEU A 68 -1.21 -7.28 -15.28
CA LEU A 68 -2.51 -7.79 -14.88
C LEU A 68 -3.14 -6.79 -13.91
N ALA A 69 -4.32 -6.29 -14.25
CA ALA A 69 -5.15 -5.47 -13.37
C ALA A 69 -6.45 -6.21 -13.06
N VAL A 70 -6.77 -6.31 -11.77
CA VAL A 70 -8.06 -6.82 -11.30
C VAL A 70 -8.86 -5.63 -10.79
N GLY A 71 -9.96 -5.31 -11.46
CA GLY A 71 -10.73 -4.09 -11.19
C GLY A 71 -9.99 -2.82 -11.60
N THR A 72 -10.39 -1.68 -11.02
CA THR A 72 -9.75 -0.38 -11.26
C THR A 72 -8.59 -0.19 -10.28
N PRO A 73 -7.33 -0.02 -10.75
CA PRO A 73 -6.21 0.29 -9.87
C PRO A 73 -6.49 1.55 -9.05
N GLY A 74 -6.30 1.46 -7.73
CA GLY A 74 -6.62 2.52 -6.78
C GLY A 74 -8.11 2.75 -6.52
N GLY A 75 -8.99 1.90 -7.06
CA GLY A 75 -10.39 1.85 -6.65
C GLY A 75 -10.51 1.51 -5.17
N ALA A 76 -11.45 2.16 -4.48
CA ALA A 76 -11.83 1.71 -3.14
C ALA A 76 -12.40 0.30 -3.24
N ASN A 77 -12.00 -0.59 -2.33
CA ASN A 77 -12.52 -1.95 -2.28
C ASN A 77 -14.04 -1.90 -2.06
N GLU A 78 -14.81 -2.47 -2.97
CA GLU A 78 -16.28 -2.49 -2.94
C GLU A 78 -16.83 -3.22 -1.70
N ASP A 79 -16.06 -4.17 -1.14
CA ASP A 79 -16.40 -4.90 0.08
C ASP A 79 -16.14 -4.07 1.36
N ILE A 80 -15.48 -2.91 1.26
CA ILE A 80 -15.23 -2.03 2.40
C ILE A 80 -16.26 -0.91 2.42
N THR A 81 -17.22 -1.00 3.35
CA THR A 81 -18.12 0.11 3.65
C THR A 81 -17.36 1.24 4.35
N GLN A 82 -17.23 2.38 3.67
CA GLN A 82 -16.67 3.60 4.26
C GLN A 82 -17.80 4.46 4.83
N CYS A 83 -17.70 4.83 6.10
CA CYS A 83 -18.65 5.72 6.76
C CYS A 83 -17.95 7.03 7.11
N ILE A 84 -18.54 8.17 6.71
CA ILE A 84 -18.03 9.50 7.01
C ILE A 84 -18.99 10.15 8.02
N GLU A 85 -18.46 10.54 9.18
CA GLU A 85 -19.21 11.22 10.24
C GLU A 85 -18.55 12.57 10.55
N GLU A 86 -19.33 13.65 10.50
CA GLU A 86 -18.86 14.98 10.85
C GLU A 86 -18.96 15.17 12.37
N ILE A 87 -17.82 15.49 13.02
CA ILE A 87 -17.73 15.57 14.48
C ILE A 87 -16.93 16.80 14.88
N PRO A 88 -17.44 17.62 15.82
CA PRO A 88 -16.68 18.72 16.41
C PRO A 88 -15.34 18.24 16.95
N GLN A 89 -14.27 19.02 16.75
CA GLN A 89 -12.90 18.59 17.08
C GLN A 89 -12.71 18.18 18.54
N GLY A 90 -13.41 18.82 19.48
CA GLY A 90 -13.38 18.47 20.90
C GLY A 90 -14.03 17.12 21.25
N GLN A 91 -14.86 16.56 20.37
CA GLN A 91 -15.67 15.36 20.63
C GLN A 91 -15.13 14.10 19.93
N LYS A 92 -14.04 14.21 19.17
CA LYS A 92 -13.44 13.07 18.44
C LYS A 92 -13.03 11.92 19.37
N LYS A 93 -12.51 12.25 20.56
CA LYS A 93 -12.10 11.23 21.56
C LYS A 93 -13.30 10.48 22.11
N ASP A 94 -14.34 11.20 22.50
CA ASP A 94 -15.56 10.61 23.06
C ASP A 94 -16.26 9.71 22.03
N ARG A 95 -16.33 10.15 20.76
CA ARG A 95 -16.85 9.32 19.69
C ARG A 95 -16.01 8.06 19.48
N LEU A 96 -14.69 8.17 19.48
CA LEU A 96 -13.81 7.01 19.34
C LEU A 96 -14.08 5.99 20.45
N PHE A 97 -14.24 6.42 21.70
CA PHE A 97 -14.63 5.53 22.80
C PHE A 97 -15.98 4.85 22.55
N GLN A 98 -17.00 5.60 22.14
CA GLN A 98 -18.31 5.03 21.80
C GLN A 98 -18.22 3.99 20.68
N LEU A 99 -17.42 4.23 19.63
CA LEU A 99 -17.20 3.29 18.54
C LEU A 99 -16.50 2.02 19.02
N LEU A 100 -15.50 2.14 19.89
CA LEU A 100 -14.80 1.00 20.47
C LEU A 100 -15.72 0.16 21.36
N GLU A 101 -16.56 0.78 22.20
CA GLU A 101 -17.55 0.09 23.04
C GLU A 101 -18.61 -0.65 22.21
N GLN A 102 -19.08 -0.02 21.11
CA GLN A 102 -20.02 -0.64 20.18
C GLN A 102 -19.43 -1.89 19.51
N ASN A 103 -18.12 -1.85 19.17
CA ASN A 103 -17.41 -2.99 18.61
C ASN A 103 -17.15 -4.10 19.64
N LEU A 104 -16.69 -3.75 20.85
CA LEU A 104 -16.38 -4.70 21.93
C LEU A 104 -17.64 -5.42 22.45
N SER A 105 -18.79 -4.77 22.43
CA SER A 105 -20.07 -5.36 22.85
C SER A 105 -20.66 -6.34 21.81
N GLY A 106 -19.98 -6.59 20.69
CA GLY A 106 -20.42 -7.54 19.65
C GLY A 106 -21.70 -7.11 18.93
N LYS A 107 -22.17 -5.88 19.16
CA LYS A 107 -23.41 -5.34 18.57
C LYS A 107 -23.25 -4.95 17.10
N THR A 108 -22.04 -5.05 16.54
CA THR A 108 -21.78 -4.74 15.14
C THR A 108 -21.01 -5.87 14.46
N LYS A 109 -21.58 -6.42 13.37
CA LYS A 109 -20.92 -7.43 12.53
C LYS A 109 -19.92 -6.83 11.53
N ASN A 110 -19.78 -5.50 11.50
CA ASN A 110 -18.96 -4.80 10.52
C ASN A 110 -17.58 -4.52 11.11
N LYS A 111 -16.54 -4.85 10.35
CA LYS A 111 -15.15 -4.54 10.69
C LYS A 111 -14.93 -3.04 10.43
N PHE A 112 -14.89 -2.22 11.47
CA PHE A 112 -14.64 -0.78 11.33
C PHE A 112 -13.15 -0.50 11.21
N MET A 113 -12.72 0.10 10.10
CA MET A 113 -11.41 0.72 9.98
C MET A 113 -11.55 2.21 10.26
N ILE A 114 -11.10 2.66 11.43
CA ILE A 114 -11.18 4.07 11.81
C ILE A 114 -9.95 4.79 11.26
N LYS A 115 -10.11 5.50 10.13
CA LYS A 115 -9.09 6.42 9.60
C LYS A 115 -9.40 7.83 10.12
N LEU A 116 -8.74 8.22 11.21
CA LEU A 116 -8.81 9.59 11.74
C LEU A 116 -7.99 10.52 10.84
N ASN A 117 -8.61 11.00 9.75
CA ASN A 117 -8.03 12.10 8.99
C ASN A 117 -8.17 13.38 9.82
N LEU A 118 -7.08 13.83 10.43
CA LEU A 118 -6.96 15.17 10.99
C LEU A 118 -6.72 16.14 9.84
N PHE A 119 -7.75 16.43 9.04
CA PHE A 119 -7.71 17.59 8.15
C PHE A 119 -7.63 18.84 9.03
N THR A 120 -6.42 19.38 9.16
CA THR A 120 -6.21 20.73 9.65
C THR A 120 -6.12 21.59 8.41
N PHE A 121 -7.24 22.16 7.97
CA PHE A 121 -7.18 23.30 7.07
C PHE A 121 -6.49 24.43 7.84
N ARG A 122 -5.29 24.77 7.43
CA ARG A 122 -4.68 26.05 7.77
C ARG A 122 -4.63 26.83 6.46
N ILE A 123 -5.38 27.93 6.45
CA ILE A 123 -5.38 28.94 5.39
C ILE A 123 -3.95 29.39 5.14
#